data_AF-A0A2H5YEW9-F1
#
_entry.id   AF-A0A2H5YEW9-F1
#
_cell.length_a   1.000
_cell.length_b   1.000
_cell.length_c   1.000
_cell.angle_alpha   90.00
_cell.angle_beta   90.00
_cell.angle_gamma   90.00
#
_symmetry.space_group_name_H-M   'P 1'
#
loop_
_entity.id
_entity.type
_entity.pdbx_description
1 polymer ?
#
loop_
_entity_poly.entity_id
_entity_poly.type
_entity_poly.pdbx_seq_one_letter_code
_entity_poly.pdbx_strand_id
1 'polypeptide(L)'
;MVEGDSASSAELYALLSALADLPIKQGIAVTGSVNQRGEIQAIGGVNEKIEGFFHTCRLKGLTGEQGVIIPEANVQHLMLKEEVVEAVRAGKFHIWAVRTVDEGISILTGVPAGERQPDGSFPPETVNGRVDKRLREMHKAMSAVPTDGGRPAEVPASAEAQTGRPAPS
;
A
#
# COMPACT_ATOMS: atom_id res chain seq x y z
N MET A 1 17.00 11.18 -2.19
CA MET A 1 15.66 11.71 -2.49
C MET A 1 14.92 10.62 -3.23
N VAL A 2 13.86 10.07 -2.64
CA VAL A 2 12.97 9.13 -3.37
C VAL A 2 12.06 10.03 -4.21
N GLU A 3 12.55 10.40 -5.38
CA GLU A 3 11.78 11.16 -6.37
C GLU A 3 11.11 10.18 -7.31
N GLY A 4 9.79 10.08 -7.23
CA GLY A 4 8.97 9.31 -8.15
C GLY A 4 7.76 8.67 -7.47
N ASP A 5 6.60 8.94 -8.04
CA ASP A 5 5.33 8.25 -7.79
C ASP A 5 5.39 6.73 -8.08
N SER A 6 6.48 6.25 -8.69
CA SER A 6 6.67 4.85 -9.08
C SER A 6 6.65 3.80 -7.96
N ALA A 7 6.65 4.21 -6.69
CA ALA A 7 6.50 3.33 -5.53
C ALA A 7 5.08 3.32 -4.93
N SER A 8 4.19 4.22 -5.37
CA SER A 8 2.85 4.39 -4.77
C SER A 8 1.99 3.13 -4.87
N SER A 9 2.13 2.33 -5.94
CA SER A 9 1.45 1.03 -6.02
C SER A 9 1.93 0.04 -4.94
N ALA A 10 3.24 -0.01 -4.67
CA ALA A 10 3.81 -0.89 -3.65
C ALA A 10 3.33 -0.52 -2.25
N GLU A 11 3.24 0.79 -1.94
CA GLU A 11 2.68 1.29 -0.69
C GLU A 11 1.21 0.87 -0.53
N LEU A 12 0.42 1.03 -1.59
CA LEU A 12 -0.99 0.62 -1.59
C LEU A 12 -1.15 -0.89 -1.39
N TYR A 13 -0.32 -1.72 -2.04
CA TYR A 13 -0.35 -3.17 -1.82
C TYR A 13 -0.01 -3.57 -0.39
N ALA A 14 0.95 -2.91 0.25
CA ALA A 14 1.27 -3.15 1.65
C ALA A 14 0.09 -2.81 2.57
N LEU A 15 -0.60 -1.69 2.31
CA LEU A 15 -1.79 -1.29 3.06
C LEU A 15 -2.96 -2.27 2.86
N LEU A 16 -3.24 -2.67 1.63
CA LEU A 16 -4.29 -3.65 1.32
C LEU A 16 -4.00 -5.00 1.96
N SER A 17 -2.75 -5.46 1.91
CA SER A 17 -2.29 -6.68 2.59
C SER A 17 -2.52 -6.62 4.09
N ALA A 18 -2.14 -5.51 4.74
CA ALA A 18 -2.32 -5.31 6.17
C ALA A 18 -3.80 -5.24 6.58
N LEU A 19 -4.67 -4.64 5.75
CA LEU A 19 -6.11 -4.59 6.00
C LEU A 19 -6.80 -5.92 5.74
N ALA A 20 -6.36 -6.68 4.73
CA ALA A 20 -6.92 -7.98 4.36
C ALA A 20 -6.42 -9.12 5.25
N ASP A 21 -5.37 -8.89 6.05
CA ASP A 21 -4.62 -9.91 6.78
C ASP A 21 -4.16 -11.05 5.85
N LEU A 22 -3.61 -10.67 4.69
CA LEU A 22 -3.11 -11.59 3.67
C LEU A 22 -1.62 -11.37 3.44
N PRO A 23 -0.77 -12.41 3.54
CA PRO A 23 0.65 -12.27 3.24
C PRO A 23 0.86 -12.00 1.75
N ILE A 24 1.89 -11.21 1.44
CA ILE A 24 2.36 -11.00 0.06
C ILE A 24 3.63 -11.79 -0.23
N LYS A 25 3.72 -12.33 -1.45
CA LYS A 25 4.88 -13.08 -1.95
C LYS A 25 6.10 -12.17 -2.08
N GLN A 26 7.05 -12.30 -1.16
CA GLN A 26 8.28 -11.49 -1.11
C GLN A 26 9.24 -11.73 -2.30
N GLY A 27 9.04 -12.80 -3.06
CA GLY A 27 9.78 -13.07 -4.29
C GLY A 27 9.35 -12.18 -5.47
N ILE A 28 8.31 -11.36 -5.31
CA ILE A 28 7.74 -10.52 -6.37
C ILE A 28 8.03 -9.05 -6.05
N ALA A 29 8.81 -8.39 -6.89
CA ALA A 29 8.97 -6.94 -6.83
C ALA A 29 7.83 -6.23 -7.54
N VAL A 30 7.63 -4.97 -7.19
CA VAL A 30 6.58 -4.11 -7.74
C VAL A 30 7.19 -2.78 -8.14
N THR A 31 6.82 -2.28 -9.32
CA THR A 31 7.00 -0.88 -9.70
C THR A 31 5.76 -0.39 -10.43
N GLY A 32 5.39 0.87 -10.22
CA GLY A 32 4.23 1.47 -10.86
C GLY A 32 3.69 2.62 -10.02
N SER A 33 3.27 3.67 -10.69
CA SER A 33 2.46 4.71 -10.05
C SER A 33 1.00 4.28 -10.02
N VAL A 34 0.18 4.87 -9.14
CA VAL A 34 -1.26 4.59 -9.06
C VAL A 34 -2.05 5.89 -8.94
N ASN A 35 -3.15 6.00 -9.68
CA ASN A 35 -4.07 7.13 -9.56
C ASN A 35 -5.24 6.83 -8.63
N GLN A 36 -6.10 7.83 -8.39
CA GLN A 36 -7.26 7.71 -7.50
C GLN A 36 -8.32 6.70 -7.96
N ARG A 37 -8.28 6.27 -9.23
CA ARG A 37 -9.18 5.23 -9.77
C ARG A 37 -8.61 3.82 -9.59
N GLY A 38 -7.41 3.67 -9.03
CA GLY A 38 -6.72 2.39 -8.91
C GLY A 38 -6.06 1.92 -10.20
N GLU A 39 -5.86 2.80 -11.18
CA GLU A 39 -5.16 2.48 -12.42
C GLU A 39 -3.65 2.60 -12.23
N ILE A 40 -2.91 1.62 -12.72
CA ILE A 40 -1.45 1.58 -12.65
C ILE A 40 -0.86 2.37 -13.82
N GLN A 41 -0.02 3.34 -13.50
CA GLN A 41 0.53 4.31 -14.44
C GLN A 41 1.99 4.02 -14.77
N ALA A 42 2.38 4.44 -15.98
CA ALA A 42 3.73 4.23 -16.49
C ALA A 42 4.78 4.90 -15.60
N ILE A 43 5.97 4.31 -15.58
CA ILE A 43 7.12 4.77 -14.81
C ILE A 43 8.37 4.87 -15.68
N GLY A 44 9.31 5.71 -15.25
CA GLY A 44 10.66 5.73 -15.81
C GLY A 44 11.52 4.59 -15.27
N GLY A 45 12.49 4.16 -16.09
CA GLY A 45 13.51 3.19 -15.69
C GLY A 45 12.99 1.75 -15.49
N VAL A 46 11.99 1.32 -16.26
CA VAL A 46 11.37 0.00 -16.08
C VAL A 46 12.38 -1.15 -16.29
N ASN A 47 13.28 -1.02 -17.26
CA ASN A 47 14.28 -2.04 -17.58
C ASN A 47 15.28 -2.19 -16.42
N GLU A 48 15.81 -1.08 -15.93
CA GLU A 48 16.77 -1.03 -14.82
C GLU A 48 16.19 -1.62 -13.54
N LYS A 49 14.91 -1.37 -13.28
CA LYS A 49 14.20 -1.93 -12.12
C LYS A 49 14.01 -3.44 -12.24
N ILE A 50 13.60 -3.94 -13.41
CA ILE A 50 13.46 -5.38 -13.66
C ILE A 50 14.80 -6.07 -13.51
N GLU A 51 15.83 -5.55 -14.19
CA GLU A 51 17.17 -6.13 -14.20
C GLU A 51 17.84 -6.08 -12.83
N GLY A 52 17.65 -4.99 -12.07
CA GLY A 52 18.16 -4.87 -10.70
C GLY A 52 17.56 -5.90 -9.75
N PHE A 53 16.25 -6.13 -9.83
CA PHE A 53 15.60 -7.18 -9.03
C PHE A 53 16.03 -8.58 -9.46
N PHE A 54 16.04 -8.85 -10.77
CA PHE A 54 16.53 -10.13 -11.32
C PHE A 54 17.95 -10.44 -10.85
N HIS A 55 18.86 -9.45 -10.90
CA HIS A 55 20.24 -9.61 -10.43
C HIS A 55 20.28 -10.02 -8.95
N THR A 56 19.47 -9.37 -8.11
CA THR A 56 19.36 -9.69 -6.68
C THR A 56 18.84 -11.11 -6.45
N CYS A 57 17.80 -11.52 -7.19
CA CYS A 57 17.25 -12.88 -7.12
C CYS A 57 18.29 -13.92 -7.56
N ARG A 58 19.04 -13.63 -8.63
CA ARG A 58 20.10 -14.52 -9.12
C ARG A 58 21.21 -14.71 -8.09
N LEU A 59 21.66 -13.65 -7.43
CA LEU A 59 22.68 -13.74 -6.37
C LEU A 59 22.21 -14.57 -5.17
N LYS A 60 20.91 -14.54 -4.86
CA LYS A 60 20.31 -15.33 -3.78
C LYS A 60 19.89 -16.74 -4.18
N GLY A 61 19.88 -17.04 -5.48
CA GLY A 61 19.35 -18.27 -6.06
C GLY A 61 17.90 -18.10 -6.54
N LEU A 62 17.69 -18.36 -7.83
CA LEU A 62 16.35 -18.38 -8.44
C LEU A 62 15.61 -19.65 -8.02
N THR A 63 14.38 -19.51 -7.53
CA THR A 63 13.49 -20.62 -7.17
C THR A 63 12.50 -20.93 -8.30
N GLY A 64 12.36 -20.02 -9.26
CA GLY A 64 11.36 -20.11 -10.32
C GLY A 64 10.05 -19.41 -10.00
N GLU A 65 9.93 -18.77 -8.84
CA GLU A 65 8.73 -18.02 -8.44
C GLU A 65 8.93 -16.50 -8.47
N GLN A 66 10.19 -16.05 -8.60
CA GLN A 66 10.50 -14.62 -8.54
C GLN A 66 10.09 -13.89 -9.80
N GLY A 67 9.77 -12.61 -9.66
CA GLY A 67 9.43 -11.78 -10.80
C GLY A 67 9.12 -10.34 -10.45
N VAL A 68 8.65 -9.58 -11.43
CA VAL A 68 8.33 -8.16 -11.26
C VAL A 68 6.94 -7.86 -11.83
N ILE A 69 6.12 -7.18 -11.05
CA ILE A 69 4.89 -6.54 -11.51
C ILE A 69 5.25 -5.16 -12.07
N ILE A 70 4.79 -4.88 -13.29
CA ILE A 70 5.02 -3.61 -14.00
C ILE A 70 3.71 -3.03 -14.56
N PRO A 71 3.64 -1.73 -14.87
CA PRO A 71 2.51 -1.14 -15.57
C PRO A 71 2.38 -1.74 -16.98
N GLU A 72 1.17 -2.08 -17.42
CA GLU A 72 0.91 -2.50 -18.81
C GLU A 72 1.40 -1.44 -19.81
N ALA A 73 1.24 -0.16 -19.48
CA ALA A 73 1.71 0.95 -20.31
C ALA A 73 3.23 0.94 -20.56
N ASN A 74 4.02 0.24 -19.72
CA ASN A 74 5.46 0.11 -19.89
C ASN A 74 5.89 -1.07 -20.78
N VAL A 75 4.99 -1.96 -21.19
CA VAL A 75 5.34 -3.14 -22.01
C VAL A 75 6.05 -2.74 -23.31
N GLN A 76 5.59 -1.68 -23.97
CA GLN A 76 6.20 -1.16 -25.20
C GLN A 76 7.63 -0.60 -25.00
N HIS A 77 8.04 -0.35 -23.76
CA HIS A 77 9.36 0.20 -23.42
C HIS A 77 10.37 -0.88 -22.99
N LEU A 78 9.96 -2.16 -22.96
CA LEU A 78 10.83 -3.26 -22.52
C LEU A 78 11.92 -3.54 -23.55
N MET A 79 13.16 -3.42 -23.12
CA MET A 79 14.40 -3.71 -23.84
C MET A 79 15.37 -4.36 -22.87
N LEU A 80 15.03 -5.58 -22.43
CA LEU A 80 15.74 -6.30 -21.37
C LEU A 80 16.97 -7.02 -21.90
N LYS A 81 17.99 -7.17 -21.06
CA LYS A 81 19.14 -8.06 -21.35
C LYS A 81 18.70 -9.49 -21.65
N GLU A 82 19.43 -10.12 -22.56
CA GLU A 82 19.20 -11.52 -22.99
C GLU A 82 19.09 -12.49 -21.81
N GLU A 83 19.92 -12.32 -20.77
CA GLU A 83 19.89 -13.18 -19.58
C GLU A 83 18.55 -13.17 -18.83
N VAL A 84 17.84 -12.04 -18.84
CA VAL A 84 16.52 -11.92 -18.24
C VAL A 84 15.49 -12.60 -19.14
N VAL A 85 15.57 -12.35 -20.46
CA VAL A 85 14.67 -12.96 -21.46
C VAL A 85 14.76 -14.48 -21.41
N GLU A 86 15.96 -15.04 -21.34
CA GLU A 86 16.18 -16.48 -21.24
C GLU A 86 15.70 -17.06 -19.90
N ALA A 87 15.87 -16.34 -18.79
CA ALA A 87 15.32 -16.77 -17.50
C ALA A 87 13.78 -16.78 -17.52
N VAL A 88 13.14 -15.79 -18.16
CA VAL A 88 11.69 -15.77 -18.36
C VAL A 88 11.22 -16.90 -19.25
N ARG A 89 11.91 -17.12 -20.39
CA ARG A 89 11.61 -18.23 -21.31
C ARG A 89 11.74 -19.60 -20.63
N ALA A 90 12.71 -19.76 -19.74
CA ALA A 90 12.91 -20.97 -18.96
C ALA A 90 11.97 -21.11 -17.74
N GLY A 91 11.05 -20.16 -17.52
CA GLY A 91 10.12 -20.16 -16.38
C GLY A 91 10.79 -19.93 -15.03
N LYS A 92 12.02 -19.41 -15.01
CA LYS A 92 12.82 -19.17 -13.79
C LYS A 92 12.59 -17.79 -13.19
N PHE A 93 12.03 -16.87 -13.96
CA PHE A 93 11.70 -15.51 -13.57
C PHE A 93 10.45 -15.06 -14.31
N HIS A 94 9.68 -14.13 -13.75
CA HIS A 94 8.38 -13.74 -14.32
C HIS A 94 8.26 -12.22 -14.43
N ILE A 95 7.50 -11.76 -15.42
CA ILE A 95 7.15 -10.35 -15.57
C ILE A 95 5.64 -10.28 -15.78
N TRP A 96 4.94 -9.63 -14.87
CA TRP A 96 3.49 -9.45 -14.93
C TRP A 96 3.17 -8.00 -15.26
N ALA A 97 2.52 -7.79 -16.40
CA ALA A 97 1.97 -6.48 -16.77
C ALA A 97 0.57 -6.35 -16.17
N VAL A 98 0.34 -5.28 -15.42
CA VAL A 98 -0.96 -5.01 -14.78
C VAL A 98 -1.49 -3.62 -15.14
N ARG A 99 -2.81 -3.51 -15.20
CA ARG A 99 -3.58 -2.27 -15.46
C ARG A 99 -4.12 -1.65 -14.20
N THR A 100 -4.43 -2.47 -13.21
CA THR A 100 -5.11 -2.05 -11.99
C THR A 100 -4.43 -2.62 -10.75
N VAL A 101 -4.70 -1.97 -9.61
CA VAL A 101 -4.28 -2.45 -8.28
C VAL A 101 -4.86 -3.84 -8.00
N ASP A 102 -6.09 -4.10 -8.43
CA ASP A 102 -6.77 -5.39 -8.20
C ASP A 102 -6.03 -6.56 -8.87
N GLU A 103 -5.51 -6.36 -10.07
CA GLU A 103 -4.68 -7.37 -10.74
C GLU A 103 -3.37 -7.63 -9.97
N GLY A 104 -2.68 -6.56 -9.55
CA GLY A 104 -1.42 -6.66 -8.83
C GLY A 104 -1.55 -7.33 -7.46
N ILE A 105 -2.55 -6.94 -6.66
CA ILE A 105 -2.76 -7.53 -5.34
C ILE A 105 -3.18 -9.00 -5.44
N SER A 106 -3.89 -9.38 -6.50
CA SER A 106 -4.25 -10.77 -6.75
C SER A 106 -3.02 -11.64 -7.02
N ILE A 107 -2.04 -11.11 -7.76
CA ILE A 107 -0.76 -11.80 -8.02
C ILE A 107 0.04 -11.95 -6.72
N LEU A 108 0.15 -10.87 -5.94
CA LEU A 108 0.96 -10.81 -4.73
C LEU A 108 0.43 -11.73 -3.62
N THR A 109 -0.88 -11.86 -3.48
CA THR A 109 -1.51 -12.66 -2.42
C THR A 109 -1.91 -14.06 -2.89
N GLY A 110 -2.11 -14.26 -4.20
CA GLY A 110 -2.71 -15.48 -4.75
C GLY A 110 -4.22 -15.59 -4.51
N VAL A 111 -4.86 -14.53 -4.00
CA VAL A 111 -6.30 -14.46 -3.70
C VAL A 111 -6.93 -13.45 -4.67
N PRO A 112 -8.09 -13.74 -5.28
CA PRO A 112 -8.75 -12.75 -6.15
C PRO A 112 -9.03 -11.44 -5.39
N ALA A 113 -8.90 -10.29 -6.07
CA ALA A 113 -9.24 -8.99 -5.48
C ALA A 113 -10.73 -8.91 -5.09
N GLY A 114 -11.60 -9.37 -5.99
CA GLY A 114 -13.05 -9.41 -5.81
C GLY A 114 -13.72 -8.08 -6.14
N GLU A 115 -14.75 -8.16 -6.97
CA GLU A 115 -15.48 -6.98 -7.45
C GLU A 115 -16.62 -6.59 -6.51
N ARG A 116 -16.97 -5.30 -6.55
CA ARG A 116 -18.11 -4.78 -5.80
C ARG A 116 -19.42 -5.28 -6.41
N GLN A 117 -20.24 -5.93 -5.60
CA GLN A 117 -21.53 -6.46 -6.00
C GLN A 117 -22.60 -5.35 -6.08
N PRO A 118 -23.75 -5.60 -6.75
CA PRO A 118 -24.83 -4.62 -6.87
C PRO A 118 -25.40 -4.13 -5.52
N ASP A 119 -25.37 -4.98 -4.49
CA ASP A 119 -25.78 -4.64 -3.12
C ASP A 119 -24.72 -3.82 -2.36
N GLY A 120 -23.58 -3.55 -2.99
CA GLY A 120 -22.47 -2.79 -2.47
C GLY A 120 -21.49 -3.60 -1.60
N SER A 121 -21.70 -4.90 -1.46
CA SER A 121 -20.79 -5.83 -0.77
C SER A 121 -19.65 -6.30 -1.67
N PHE A 122 -18.66 -6.97 -1.08
CA PHE A 122 -17.61 -7.69 -1.80
C PHE A 122 -17.66 -9.17 -1.38
N PRO A 123 -17.28 -10.12 -2.25
CA PRO A 123 -17.23 -11.53 -1.87
C PRO A 123 -16.31 -11.75 -0.65
N PRO A 124 -16.75 -12.42 0.43
CA PRO A 124 -16.02 -12.43 1.71
C PRO A 124 -14.58 -12.98 1.67
N GLU A 125 -14.31 -13.94 0.78
CA GLU A 125 -13.00 -14.60 0.70
C GLU A 125 -11.98 -13.88 -0.18
N THR A 126 -12.36 -12.77 -0.82
CA THR A 126 -11.47 -11.99 -1.68
C THR A 126 -10.71 -10.92 -0.89
N VAL A 127 -9.69 -10.32 -1.49
CA VAL A 127 -8.93 -9.23 -0.86
C VAL A 127 -9.87 -8.10 -0.42
N ASN A 128 -10.68 -7.58 -1.34
CA ASN A 128 -11.59 -6.46 -1.08
C ASN A 128 -12.70 -6.82 -0.07
N GLY A 129 -13.15 -8.07 -0.02
CA GLY A 129 -14.07 -8.56 1.02
C GLY A 129 -13.46 -8.53 2.42
N ARG A 130 -12.20 -8.96 2.55
CA ARG A 130 -11.46 -8.92 3.81
C ARG A 130 -11.17 -7.50 4.25
N VAL A 131 -10.78 -6.62 3.33
CA VAL A 131 -10.56 -5.18 3.58
C VAL A 131 -11.85 -4.51 4.05
N ASP A 132 -12.97 -4.69 3.35
CA ASP A 132 -14.27 -4.10 3.73
C ASP A 132 -14.71 -4.54 5.12
N LYS A 133 -14.57 -5.85 5.42
CA LYS A 133 -14.83 -6.38 6.77
C LYS A 133 -13.98 -5.69 7.83
N ARG A 134 -12.66 -5.59 7.61
CA ARG A 134 -11.73 -4.97 8.57
C ARG A 134 -12.05 -3.49 8.79
N LEU A 135 -12.34 -2.73 7.74
CA LEU A 135 -12.71 -1.33 7.84
C LEU A 135 -14.01 -1.13 8.62
N ARG A 136 -15.02 -2.00 8.43
CA ARG A 136 -16.26 -1.98 9.21
C ARG A 136 -16.02 -2.28 10.69
N GLU A 137 -15.14 -3.22 11.01
CA GLU A 137 -14.77 -3.53 12.40
C GLU A 137 -14.06 -2.35 13.07
N MET A 138 -13.11 -1.71 12.36
CA MET A 138 -12.42 -0.51 12.85
C MET A 138 -13.40 0.64 13.08
N HIS A 139 -14.33 0.87 12.15
CA HIS A 139 -15.37 1.88 12.30
C HIS A 139 -16.23 1.64 13.55
N LYS A 140 -16.71 0.40 13.76
CA LYS A 140 -17.49 0.05 14.96
C LYS A 140 -16.70 0.27 16.24
N ALA A 141 -15.41 -0.09 16.27
CA ALA A 141 -14.57 0.11 17.43
C ALA A 141 -14.37 1.61 17.74
N MET A 142 -14.16 2.44 16.72
CA MET A 142 -14.00 3.90 16.88
C MET A 142 -15.30 4.57 17.35
N SER A 143 -16.47 4.13 16.87
CA SER A 143 -17.77 4.66 17.31
C SER A 143 -18.18 4.18 18.72
N ALA A 144 -17.57 3.11 19.23
CA ALA A 144 -17.82 2.59 20.57
C ALA A 144 -16.93 3.23 21.66
N VAL A 145 -15.94 4.04 21.28
CA VAL A 145 -15.15 4.84 22.24
C VAL A 145 -15.97 6.10 22.59
N PRO A 146 -16.39 6.29 23.85
CA PRO A 146 -16.96 7.56 24.27
C PRO A 146 -15.92 8.65 24.04
N THR A 147 -16.26 9.67 23.26
CA THR A 147 -15.50 10.93 23.26
C THR A 147 -15.65 11.51 24.65
N ASP A 148 -14.69 11.26 25.54
CA ASP A 148 -14.65 11.97 26.81
C ASP A 148 -14.41 13.44 26.50
N GLY A 149 -15.50 14.21 26.53
CA GLY A 149 -15.49 15.65 26.46
C GLY A 149 -14.89 16.22 27.74
N GLY A 150 -13.59 16.02 27.92
CA GLY A 150 -12.80 16.70 28.93
C GLY A 150 -12.71 18.17 28.56
N ARG A 151 -13.63 18.98 29.08
CA ARG A 151 -13.42 20.43 29.18
C ARG A 151 -12.09 20.65 29.93
N PRO A 152 -11.18 21.52 29.45
CA PRO A 152 -10.06 21.92 30.28
C PRO A 152 -10.61 22.52 31.57
N ALA A 153 -10.12 22.04 32.72
CA ALA A 153 -10.52 22.50 34.03
C ALA A 153 -10.37 24.03 34.11
N GLU A 154 -11.45 24.72 34.49
CA GLU A 154 -11.41 26.14 34.83
C GLU A 154 -10.35 26.37 35.90
N VAL A 155 -9.41 27.27 35.60
CA VAL A 155 -8.46 27.81 36.57
C VAL A 155 -9.28 28.63 37.58
N PRO A 156 -9.21 28.35 38.90
CA PRO A 156 -9.99 29.10 39.86
C PRO A 156 -9.50 30.55 39.90
N ALA A 157 -10.43 31.48 39.70
CA ALA A 157 -10.19 32.91 39.87
C ALA A 157 -9.79 33.18 41.33
N SER A 158 -8.56 33.63 41.53
CA SER A 158 -8.10 34.15 42.82
C SER A 158 -8.93 35.38 43.20
N ALA A 159 -9.60 35.30 44.34
CA ALA A 159 -10.39 36.38 44.92
C ALA A 159 -9.52 37.61 45.23
N GLU A 160 -9.97 38.77 44.77
CA GLU A 160 -9.51 40.06 45.26
C GLU A 160 -9.97 40.25 46.71
N ALA A 161 -9.04 40.57 47.61
CA ALA A 161 -9.35 41.15 48.91
C ALA A 161 -8.66 42.51 49.06
N GLN A 162 -9.49 43.49 49.38
CA GLN A 162 -9.30 44.93 49.36
C GLN A 162 -8.31 45.49 50.40
N THR A 163 -7.65 46.57 49.97
CA THR A 163 -7.41 47.85 50.67
C THR A 163 -6.67 47.91 52.01
N GLY A 164 -5.61 48.73 52.06
CA GLY A 164 -5.14 49.36 53.28
C GLY A 164 -3.77 50.05 53.14
N ARG A 165 -3.75 51.32 52.71
CA ARG A 165 -2.61 52.25 52.89
C ARG A 165 -2.71 52.84 54.33
N PRO A 166 -1.61 53.30 54.98
CA PRO A 166 -0.92 54.53 54.55
C PRO A 166 0.63 54.51 54.72
N ALA A 167 1.27 55.54 54.17
CA ALA A 167 2.70 55.92 54.34
C ALA A 167 2.84 56.95 55.50
N PRO A 168 3.99 57.63 55.74
CA PRO A 168 5.43 57.32 55.55
C PRO A 168 6.25 57.51 56.86
N SER A 169 7.56 57.28 56.82
CA SER A 169 8.58 57.97 57.65
C SER A 169 9.89 58.02 56.88
#